data_AF-A0A8D2P7C3-F1
#
_entry.id   AF-A0A8D2P7C3-F1
#
_cell.length_a   1.000
_cell.length_b   1.000
_cell.length_c   1.000
_cell.angle_alpha   90.00
_cell.angle_beta   90.00
_cell.angle_gamma   90.00
#
_symmetry.space_group_name_H-M   'P 1'
#
loop_
_entity.id
_entity.type
_entity.pdbx_description
1 polymer ?
#
loop_
_entity_poly.entity_id
_entity_poly.type
_entity_poly.pdbx_seq_one_letter_code
_entity_poly.pdbx_strand_id
1 'polypeptide(L)'
;MKSWIVLLAIVVSTAETQNQDVCTQGYPGIPGNPGHNGIPGRDGQLGLQGQKGLKGDIGPIGPKGTKGEIGHPGRVGFPGPIGPIGNPGPKGNIGAIGPQVLPRSAFSVGLTANTKFPPPNRPIRFDKVLYNSLNDFNSATGKFTCKHPGVYYFTYHITVYSRNVRVALVKNGIKMLHTVDRYQSAEDQASGAAILELQRGDEVWLQAHQGESFNGLFADGDDDTTFSGFLLFGSLLHKEVSEVFF
;
A
#
# COMPACT_ATOMS: atom_id res chain seq x y z
N MET A 1 17.50 58.75 37.51
CA MET A 1 16.82 59.06 36.24
C MET A 1 16.74 57.78 35.40
N LYS A 2 15.51 57.32 35.18
CA LYS A 2 15.01 56.37 34.16
C LYS A 2 15.70 55.00 34.02
N SER A 3 15.19 54.05 34.81
CA SER A 3 15.23 52.59 34.57
C SER A 3 14.40 52.22 33.34
N TRP A 4 14.97 51.49 32.38
CA TRP A 4 14.22 50.85 31.29
C TRP A 4 14.44 49.33 31.38
N ILE A 5 13.44 48.65 31.94
CA ILE A 5 13.29 47.19 31.93
C ILE A 5 12.63 46.84 30.60
N VAL A 6 13.29 46.05 29.76
CA VAL A 6 12.68 45.46 28.56
C VAL A 6 12.19 44.06 28.93
N LEU A 7 10.88 43.93 29.10
CA LEU A 7 10.19 42.64 29.25
C LEU A 7 9.94 42.06 27.85
N LEU A 8 10.67 41.01 27.49
CA LEU A 8 10.37 40.21 26.30
C LEU A 8 9.32 39.15 26.69
N ALA A 9 8.12 39.26 26.15
CA ALA A 9 7.04 38.30 26.37
C ALA A 9 7.35 36.99 25.64
N ILE A 10 7.55 35.92 26.42
CA ILE A 10 7.67 34.55 25.92
C ILE A 10 6.26 34.05 25.60
N VAL A 11 5.96 33.84 24.32
CA VAL A 11 4.76 33.10 23.91
C VAL A 11 5.09 31.61 23.98
N VAL A 12 4.77 30.99 25.10
CA VAL A 12 4.74 29.53 25.25
C VAL A 12 3.41 29.04 24.66
N SER A 13 3.46 28.36 23.52
CA SER A 13 2.31 27.60 23.01
C SER A 13 2.49 26.14 23.42
N THR A 14 1.80 25.74 24.49
CA THR A 14 1.60 24.34 24.86
C THR A 14 0.34 23.84 24.15
N ALA A 15 0.50 23.02 23.12
CA ALA A 15 -0.59 22.20 22.60
C ALA A 15 -0.42 20.79 23.14
N GLU A 16 -1.32 20.43 24.06
CA GLU A 16 -1.47 19.10 24.64
C GLU A 16 -1.89 18.07 23.60
N THR A 17 -1.49 16.84 23.91
CA THR A 17 -1.71 15.59 23.17
C THR A 17 -3.20 15.28 23.00
N GLN A 18 -3.62 14.96 21.77
CA GLN A 18 -4.71 14.01 21.57
C GLN A 18 -4.19 12.77 20.83
N ASN A 19 -4.27 11.68 21.57
CA ASN A 19 -3.98 10.32 21.19
C ASN A 19 -5.11 9.79 20.29
N GLN A 20 -4.79 8.75 19.50
CA GLN A 20 -5.69 7.88 18.73
C GLN A 20 -6.35 8.46 17.47
N ASP A 21 -5.73 8.18 16.33
CA ASP A 21 -6.46 7.77 15.12
C ASP A 21 -6.07 6.33 14.77
N VAL A 22 -6.73 5.40 15.47
CA VAL A 22 -6.74 3.98 15.13
C VAL A 22 -7.50 3.84 13.81
N CYS A 23 -6.77 3.68 12.70
CA CYS A 23 -7.37 3.29 11.43
C CYS A 23 -7.73 1.79 11.45
N THR A 24 -8.75 1.40 12.24
CA THR A 24 -9.48 0.14 12.02
C THR A 24 -10.44 0.35 10.86
N GLN A 25 -9.94 0.19 9.63
CA GLN A 25 -10.81 0.17 8.45
C GLN A 25 -11.08 -1.29 8.08
N GLY A 26 -12.35 -1.68 8.24
CA GLY A 26 -12.81 -3.07 8.26
C GLY A 26 -12.67 -3.86 6.97
N TYR A 27 -12.87 -5.18 7.11
CA TYR A 27 -12.87 -6.16 6.03
C TYR A 27 -13.88 -5.80 4.91
N PRO A 28 -13.62 -6.19 3.65
CA PRO A 28 -14.60 -6.04 2.58
C PRO A 28 -15.93 -6.71 2.91
N GLY A 29 -17.03 -6.05 2.57
CA GLY A 29 -18.36 -6.65 2.64
C GLY A 29 -18.48 -7.86 1.70
N ILE A 30 -19.22 -8.87 2.14
CA ILE A 30 -19.53 -10.07 1.35
C ILE A 30 -20.35 -9.63 0.10
N PRO A 31 -20.11 -10.22 -1.09
CA PRO A 31 -20.94 -9.95 -2.27
C PRO A 31 -22.44 -10.12 -1.98
N GLY A 32 -23.26 -9.26 -2.58
CA GLY A 32 -24.72 -9.35 -2.44
C GLY A 32 -25.29 -10.65 -3.00
N ASN A 33 -26.33 -11.17 -2.37
CA ASN A 33 -27.03 -12.37 -2.82
C ASN A 33 -27.68 -12.16 -4.20
N PRO A 34 -27.87 -13.24 -5.01
CA PRO A 34 -28.63 -13.16 -6.26
C PRO A 34 -30.04 -12.59 -6.07
N GLY A 35 -30.56 -11.94 -7.11
CA GLY A 35 -31.93 -11.41 -7.13
C GLY A 35 -32.99 -12.51 -7.00
N HIS A 36 -34.17 -12.17 -6.47
CA HIS A 36 -35.29 -13.10 -6.34
C HIS A 36 -35.93 -13.43 -7.70
N ASN A 37 -36.54 -14.62 -7.80
CA ASN A 37 -37.28 -15.03 -8.99
C ASN A 37 -38.44 -14.07 -9.32
N GLY A 38 -38.73 -13.89 -10.61
CA GLY A 38 -39.88 -13.09 -11.06
C GLY A 38 -41.23 -13.70 -10.67
N ILE A 39 -42.26 -12.86 -10.57
CA ILE A 39 -43.65 -13.28 -10.28
C ILE A 39 -44.25 -14.11 -11.44
N PRO A 40 -45.11 -15.11 -11.14
CA PRO A 40 -45.84 -15.86 -12.16
C PRO A 40 -46.70 -14.96 -13.07
N GLY A 41 -46.87 -15.35 -14.33
CA GLY A 41 -47.75 -14.67 -15.28
C GLY A 41 -49.22 -14.71 -14.87
N ARG A 42 -50.04 -13.78 -15.39
CA ARG A 42 -51.50 -13.75 -15.16
C ARG A 42 -52.19 -14.92 -15.88
N ASP A 43 -53.28 -15.40 -15.29
CA ASP A 43 -54.13 -16.44 -15.88
C ASP A 43 -54.67 -16.03 -17.27
N GLY A 44 -54.83 -17.01 -18.16
CA GLY A 44 -55.39 -16.80 -19.50
C GLY A 44 -56.89 -16.45 -19.47
N GLN A 45 -57.35 -15.71 -20.47
CA GLN A 45 -58.77 -15.36 -20.64
C GLN A 45 -59.62 -16.62 -20.94
N LEU A 46 -60.82 -16.72 -20.36
CA LEU A 46 -61.78 -17.79 -20.68
C LEU A 46 -62.15 -17.76 -22.17
N GLY A 47 -62.22 -18.94 -22.80
CA GLY A 47 -62.63 -19.08 -24.20
C GLY A 47 -64.07 -18.63 -24.44
N LEU A 48 -64.34 -18.09 -25.63
CA LEU A 48 -65.67 -17.63 -26.04
C LEU A 48 -66.65 -18.81 -26.19
N GLN A 49 -67.91 -18.60 -25.78
CA GLN A 49 -68.98 -19.59 -25.91
C GLN A 49 -69.27 -19.91 -27.38
N GLY A 50 -69.36 -21.21 -27.72
CA GLY A 50 -69.62 -21.65 -29.10
C GLY A 50 -70.97 -21.13 -29.64
N GLN A 51 -70.99 -20.77 -30.93
CA GLN A 51 -72.20 -20.27 -31.59
C GLN A 51 -73.29 -21.34 -31.66
N LYS A 52 -74.55 -20.91 -31.46
CA LYS A 52 -75.74 -21.76 -31.55
C LYS A 52 -75.91 -22.26 -32.99
N GLY A 53 -76.09 -23.57 -33.18
CA GLY A 53 -76.30 -24.17 -34.51
C GLY A 53 -77.53 -23.60 -35.22
N LEU A 54 -77.41 -23.41 -36.53
CA LEU A 54 -78.50 -22.95 -37.39
C LEU A 54 -79.61 -24.02 -37.47
N LYS A 55 -80.87 -23.57 -37.46
CA LYS A 55 -82.06 -24.40 -37.51
C LYS A 55 -82.21 -25.01 -38.91
N GLY A 56 -82.30 -26.34 -39.01
CA GLY A 56 -82.53 -27.03 -40.28
C GLY A 56 -83.91 -26.73 -40.89
N ASP A 57 -84.00 -26.89 -42.22
CA ASP A 57 -85.19 -26.60 -43.02
C ASP A 57 -86.39 -27.50 -42.68
N ILE A 58 -87.59 -26.98 -42.99
CA ILE A 58 -88.89 -27.49 -42.56
C ILE A 58 -89.28 -28.75 -43.36
N GLY A 59 -89.42 -29.88 -42.66
CA GLY A 59 -90.10 -31.09 -43.16
C GLY A 59 -91.58 -31.14 -42.77
N PRO A 60 -92.42 -31.93 -43.47
CA PRO A 60 -93.85 -32.03 -43.23
C PRO A 60 -94.19 -32.64 -41.85
N ILE A 61 -95.34 -32.24 -41.29
CA ILE A 61 -95.74 -32.45 -39.88
C ILE A 61 -95.94 -33.94 -39.55
N GLY A 62 -95.13 -34.45 -38.62
CA GLY A 62 -95.34 -35.71 -37.90
C GLY A 62 -95.72 -35.48 -36.42
N PRO A 63 -96.30 -36.48 -35.73
CA PRO A 63 -96.75 -36.34 -34.35
C PRO A 63 -95.60 -36.03 -33.38
N LYS A 64 -95.91 -35.22 -32.35
CA LYS A 64 -94.98 -34.56 -31.44
C LYS A 64 -94.05 -35.55 -30.70
N GLY A 65 -92.77 -35.56 -31.05
CA GLY A 65 -91.72 -36.28 -30.31
C GLY A 65 -91.33 -35.61 -28.99
N THR A 66 -90.86 -36.41 -28.03
CA THR A 66 -90.38 -35.97 -26.71
C THR A 66 -89.17 -35.02 -26.83
N LYS A 67 -89.13 -33.99 -25.97
CA LYS A 67 -88.06 -32.99 -25.90
C LYS A 67 -86.70 -33.68 -25.70
N GLY A 68 -85.75 -33.46 -26.62
CA GLY A 68 -84.39 -33.99 -26.50
C GLY A 68 -83.67 -33.44 -25.27
N GLU A 69 -82.80 -34.27 -24.67
CA GLU A 69 -81.99 -33.92 -23.51
C GLU A 69 -81.02 -32.76 -23.80
N ILE A 70 -80.77 -31.93 -22.79
CA ILE A 70 -79.84 -30.80 -22.87
C ILE A 70 -78.42 -31.34 -23.03
N GLY A 71 -77.69 -30.89 -24.06
CA GLY A 71 -76.30 -31.29 -24.30
C GLY A 71 -75.38 -30.94 -23.13
N HIS A 72 -74.43 -31.83 -22.81
CA HIS A 72 -73.47 -31.62 -21.73
C HIS A 72 -72.61 -30.36 -21.94
N PRO A 73 -72.21 -29.65 -20.86
CA PRO A 73 -71.30 -28.52 -20.95
C PRO A 73 -69.96 -28.90 -21.62
N GLY A 74 -69.40 -27.97 -22.40
CA GLY A 74 -68.08 -28.13 -23.00
C GLY A 74 -66.98 -28.29 -21.93
N ARG A 75 -65.92 -29.05 -22.25
CA ARG A 75 -64.78 -29.25 -21.33
C ARG A 75 -64.06 -27.91 -21.05
N VAL A 76 -63.59 -27.75 -19.81
CA VAL A 76 -62.77 -26.60 -19.40
C VAL A 76 -61.46 -26.56 -20.21
N GLY A 77 -61.06 -25.37 -20.67
CA GLY A 77 -59.82 -25.17 -21.41
C GLY A 77 -58.58 -25.46 -20.57
N PHE A 78 -57.48 -25.86 -21.21
CA PHE A 78 -56.22 -26.16 -20.53
C PHE A 78 -55.56 -24.87 -19.96
N PRO A 79 -54.77 -24.98 -18.88
CA PRO A 79 -53.96 -23.86 -18.37
C PRO A 79 -53.02 -23.30 -19.44
N GLY A 80 -52.78 -21.98 -19.40
CA GLY A 80 -51.81 -21.33 -20.27
C GLY A 80 -50.36 -21.80 -20.00
N PRO A 81 -49.45 -21.64 -20.98
CA PRO A 81 -48.05 -22.01 -20.79
C PRO A 81 -47.35 -21.14 -19.74
N ILE A 82 -46.35 -21.71 -19.06
CA ILE A 82 -45.50 -20.99 -18.11
C ILE A 82 -44.72 -19.88 -18.85
N GLY A 83 -44.66 -18.68 -18.28
CA GLY A 83 -43.91 -17.55 -18.84
C GLY A 83 -42.38 -17.80 -18.90
N PRO A 84 -41.65 -17.06 -19.74
CA PRO A 84 -40.20 -17.23 -19.89
C PRO A 84 -39.44 -16.88 -18.60
N ILE A 85 -38.29 -17.53 -18.38
CA ILE A 85 -37.36 -17.22 -17.29
C ILE A 85 -36.80 -15.81 -17.50
N GLY A 86 -36.78 -14.99 -16.43
CA GLY A 86 -36.22 -13.64 -16.47
C GLY A 86 -34.71 -13.65 -16.74
N ASN A 87 -34.21 -12.59 -17.39
CA ASN A 87 -32.78 -12.47 -17.69
C ASN A 87 -31.93 -12.36 -16.41
N PRO A 88 -30.69 -12.91 -16.40
CA PRO A 88 -29.76 -12.68 -15.30
C PRO A 88 -29.51 -11.19 -15.06
N GLY A 89 -29.38 -10.81 -13.79
CA GLY A 89 -28.99 -9.45 -13.42
C GLY A 89 -27.57 -9.10 -13.91
N PRO A 90 -27.24 -7.81 -14.06
CA PRO A 90 -25.91 -7.39 -14.46
C PRO A 90 -24.85 -7.83 -13.43
N LYS A 91 -23.65 -8.15 -13.92
CA LYS A 91 -22.50 -8.47 -13.06
C LYS A 91 -22.16 -7.25 -12.19
N GLY A 92 -21.94 -7.47 -10.90
CA GLY A 92 -21.52 -6.42 -9.98
C GLY A 92 -20.17 -5.81 -10.40
N ASN A 93 -19.97 -4.53 -10.08
CA ASN A 93 -18.71 -3.83 -10.36
C ASN A 93 -17.55 -4.47 -9.57
N ILE A 94 -16.36 -4.47 -10.18
CA ILE A 94 -15.12 -4.87 -9.50
C ILE A 94 -14.86 -3.86 -8.36
N GLY A 95 -14.60 -4.35 -7.15
CA GLY A 95 -14.24 -3.49 -6.01
C GLY A 95 -12.98 -2.67 -6.31
N ALA A 96 -12.91 -1.44 -5.78
CA ALA A 96 -11.77 -0.57 -5.97
C ALA A 96 -10.46 -1.23 -5.47
N ILE A 97 -9.37 -1.05 -6.21
CA ILE A 97 -8.03 -1.48 -5.79
C ILE A 97 -7.69 -0.72 -4.50
N GLY A 98 -7.37 -1.45 -3.42
CA GLY A 98 -6.99 -0.87 -2.13
C GLY A 98 -5.73 0.02 -2.25
N PRO A 99 -5.51 0.93 -1.29
CA PRO A 99 -4.35 1.82 -1.31
C PRO A 99 -3.04 1.00 -1.32
N GLN A 100 -2.16 1.30 -2.28
CA GLN A 100 -0.83 0.70 -2.31
C GLN A 100 -0.03 1.17 -1.10
N VAL A 101 0.43 0.24 -0.26
CA VAL A 101 1.35 0.56 0.83
C VAL A 101 2.73 0.80 0.21
N LEU A 102 3.09 2.08 0.04
CA LEU A 102 4.42 2.44 -0.43
C LEU A 102 5.47 1.98 0.60
N PRO A 103 6.46 1.17 0.21
CA PRO A 103 7.54 0.80 1.12
C PRO A 103 8.31 2.05 1.55
N ARG A 104 8.72 2.09 2.82
CA ARG A 104 9.53 3.16 3.39
C ARG A 104 10.72 2.53 4.09
N SER A 105 11.87 3.16 3.96
CA SER A 105 13.09 2.79 4.67
C SER A 105 13.99 4.01 4.69
N ALA A 106 14.42 4.43 5.88
CA ALA A 106 15.30 5.57 6.04
C ALA A 106 16.02 5.52 7.40
N PHE A 107 17.24 6.05 7.43
CA PHE A 107 17.98 6.33 8.65
C PHE A 107 18.83 7.60 8.49
N SER A 108 19.13 8.24 9.60
CA SER A 108 20.10 9.33 9.70
C SER A 108 20.75 9.25 11.07
N VAL A 109 22.07 9.14 11.08
CA VAL A 109 22.87 8.91 12.29
C VAL A 109 24.13 9.76 12.25
N GLY A 110 24.72 10.00 13.42
CA GLY A 110 25.95 10.76 13.58
C GLY A 110 26.90 10.11 14.58
N LEU A 111 28.15 10.57 14.57
CA LEU A 111 29.12 10.25 15.60
C LEU A 111 28.86 11.11 16.85
N THR A 112 29.25 10.60 18.02
CA THR A 112 29.49 11.40 19.21
C THR A 112 30.98 11.57 19.48
N ALA A 113 31.32 12.38 20.50
CA ALA A 113 32.68 12.48 21.01
C ALA A 113 33.29 11.13 21.45
N ASN A 114 32.48 10.10 21.70
CA ASN A 114 32.95 8.77 22.11
C ASN A 114 33.25 7.85 20.92
N THR A 115 32.73 8.16 19.72
CA THR A 115 32.88 7.32 18.52
C THR A 115 33.70 7.99 17.41
N LYS A 116 34.24 9.19 17.65
CA LYS A 116 35.25 9.81 16.78
C LYS A 116 36.52 8.96 16.70
N PHE A 117 37.29 9.17 15.64
CA PHE A 117 38.47 8.35 15.32
C PHE A 117 38.18 6.84 15.29
N PRO A 118 37.22 6.39 14.46
CA PRO A 118 36.82 4.99 14.43
C PRO A 118 37.97 4.07 13.99
N PRO A 119 37.98 2.80 14.45
CA PRO A 119 39.01 1.85 14.07
C PRO A 119 39.00 1.58 12.56
N PRO A 120 40.17 1.46 11.91
CA PRO A 120 40.26 1.25 10.48
C PRO A 120 39.78 -0.16 10.08
N ASN A 121 39.31 -0.29 8.84
CA ASN A 121 38.88 -1.56 8.23
C ASN A 121 37.72 -2.26 8.95
N ARG A 122 36.91 -1.51 9.69
CA ARG A 122 35.67 -1.98 10.30
C ARG A 122 34.54 -0.98 9.99
N PRO A 123 33.27 -1.41 10.01
CA PRO A 123 32.14 -0.49 9.93
C PRO A 123 32.23 0.57 11.03
N ILE A 124 32.02 1.83 10.64
CA ILE A 124 31.96 2.95 11.56
C ILE A 124 30.66 2.86 12.33
N ARG A 125 30.74 2.88 13.67
CA ARG A 125 29.56 2.87 14.54
C ARG A 125 29.11 4.31 14.78
N PHE A 126 27.86 4.58 14.44
CA PHE A 126 27.20 5.86 14.67
C PHE A 126 26.18 5.68 15.79
N ASP A 127 26.41 6.37 16.91
CA ASP A 127 25.66 6.24 18.16
C ASP A 127 24.72 7.43 18.44
N LYS A 128 24.87 8.56 17.71
CA LYS A 128 23.88 9.65 17.70
C LYS A 128 22.79 9.33 16.69
N VAL A 129 21.61 8.89 17.14
CA VAL A 129 20.48 8.61 16.24
C VAL A 129 19.66 9.88 15.99
N LEU A 130 19.65 10.36 14.74
CA LEU A 130 18.80 11.49 14.32
C LEU A 130 17.43 10.99 13.83
N TYR A 131 17.44 9.90 13.05
CA TYR A 131 16.24 9.21 12.59
C TYR A 131 16.53 7.72 12.38
N ASN A 132 15.72 6.82 12.94
CA ASN A 132 15.78 5.39 12.68
C ASN A 132 14.48 4.67 13.11
N SER A 133 13.31 5.26 12.87
CA SER A 133 12.02 4.76 13.40
C SER A 133 11.67 3.34 12.91
N LEU A 134 12.17 2.95 11.74
CA LEU A 134 11.95 1.63 11.14
C LEU A 134 13.01 0.59 11.56
N ASN A 135 14.03 1.00 12.32
CA ASN A 135 15.13 0.16 12.78
C ASN A 135 15.78 -0.63 11.63
N ASP A 136 16.07 0.07 10.52
CA ASP A 136 16.78 -0.49 9.37
C ASP A 136 18.30 -0.29 9.49
N PHE A 137 18.73 0.66 10.33
CA PHE A 137 20.12 0.84 10.72
C PHE A 137 20.38 0.27 12.11
N ASN A 138 21.49 -0.42 12.28
CA ASN A 138 21.93 -0.96 13.56
C ASN A 138 23.16 -0.19 14.08
N SER A 139 22.96 0.67 15.08
CA SER A 139 24.02 1.48 15.69
C SER A 139 25.12 0.66 16.37
N ALA A 140 24.82 -0.55 16.85
CA ALA A 140 25.82 -1.41 17.46
C ALA A 140 26.79 -2.00 16.43
N THR A 141 26.37 -2.18 15.18
CA THR A 141 27.21 -2.71 14.10
C THR A 141 27.68 -1.64 13.12
N GLY A 142 27.01 -0.49 13.05
CA GLY A 142 27.29 0.56 12.06
C GLY A 142 26.72 0.28 10.67
N LYS A 143 25.78 -0.66 10.54
CA LYS A 143 25.27 -1.14 9.25
C LYS A 143 23.80 -0.84 9.06
N PHE A 144 23.45 -0.46 7.84
CA PHE A 144 22.09 -0.50 7.31
C PHE A 144 21.82 -1.90 6.70
N THR A 145 20.63 -2.45 6.92
CA THR A 145 20.17 -3.71 6.30
C THR A 145 18.90 -3.47 5.50
N CYS A 146 18.95 -3.76 4.21
CA CYS A 146 17.83 -3.57 3.30
C CYS A 146 16.66 -4.52 3.61
N LYS A 147 15.51 -3.96 4.01
CA LYS A 147 14.26 -4.73 4.20
C LYS A 147 13.37 -4.75 2.96
N HIS A 148 13.45 -3.68 2.16
CA HIS A 148 12.63 -3.43 0.97
C HIS A 148 13.54 -3.30 -0.26
N PRO A 149 13.50 -4.25 -1.22
CA PRO A 149 14.27 -4.14 -2.45
C PRO A 149 13.94 -2.84 -3.20
N GLY A 150 14.96 -2.24 -3.82
CA GLY A 150 14.79 -1.02 -4.59
C GLY A 150 16.03 -0.16 -4.67
N VAL A 151 15.84 1.09 -5.07
CA VAL A 151 16.90 2.07 -5.27
C VAL A 151 16.99 2.97 -4.04
N TYR A 152 18.19 3.05 -3.45
CA TYR A 152 18.47 3.82 -2.25
C TYR A 152 19.47 4.94 -2.54
N TYR A 153 19.28 6.08 -1.89
CA TYR A 153 20.27 7.14 -1.82
C TYR A 153 20.99 7.08 -0.47
N PHE A 154 22.32 7.09 -0.50
CA PHE A 154 23.16 7.19 0.68
C PHE A 154 24.02 8.44 0.59
N THR A 155 24.14 9.16 1.70
CA THR A 155 25.00 10.35 1.81
C THR A 155 25.69 10.37 3.17
N TYR A 156 26.89 10.94 3.21
CA TYR A 156 27.62 11.18 4.44
C TYR A 156 28.34 12.53 4.35
N HIS A 157 28.45 13.18 5.51
CA HIS A 157 29.15 14.44 5.71
C HIS A 157 30.10 14.26 6.89
N ILE A 158 31.36 14.64 6.71
CA ILE A 158 32.45 14.30 7.63
C ILE A 158 33.19 15.58 7.97
N THR A 159 33.24 15.88 9.26
CA THR A 159 34.19 16.84 9.81
C THR A 159 35.56 16.18 9.89
N VAL A 160 36.53 16.77 9.21
CA VAL A 160 37.91 16.28 9.09
C VAL A 160 38.79 17.06 10.06
N TYR A 161 39.32 16.39 11.09
CA TYR A 161 40.12 17.05 12.11
C TYR A 161 41.32 16.22 12.57
N SER A 162 42.44 16.91 12.83
CA SER A 162 43.70 16.38 13.39
C SER A 162 44.42 15.30 12.57
N ARG A 163 43.76 14.61 11.64
CA ARG A 163 44.29 13.51 10.83
C ARG A 163 43.62 13.53 9.44
N ASN A 164 44.25 12.88 8.47
CA ASN A 164 43.62 12.68 7.17
C ASN A 164 42.38 11.77 7.32
N VAL A 165 41.48 11.85 6.35
CA VAL A 165 40.32 10.97 6.26
C VAL A 165 40.40 10.17 4.97
N ARG A 166 40.16 8.87 5.08
CA ARG A 166 39.85 8.02 3.94
C ARG A 166 38.74 7.07 4.32
N VAL A 167 37.58 7.29 3.72
CA VAL A 167 36.41 6.44 3.93
C VAL A 167 35.99 5.76 2.64
N ALA A 168 35.26 4.65 2.79
CA ALA A 168 34.52 4.04 1.71
C ALA A 168 33.09 3.74 2.14
N LEU A 169 32.14 4.01 1.25
CA LEU A 169 30.80 3.43 1.30
C LEU A 169 30.91 1.99 0.81
N VAL A 170 30.37 1.04 1.56
CA VAL A 170 30.52 -0.39 1.31
C VAL A 170 29.16 -1.03 1.19
N LYS A 171 28.97 -1.88 0.18
CA LYS A 171 27.80 -2.75 0.01
C LYS A 171 28.28 -4.20 0.05
N ASN A 172 27.78 -5.01 0.99
CA ASN A 172 28.12 -6.44 1.11
C ASN A 172 29.63 -6.74 1.06
N GLY A 173 30.46 -5.86 1.65
CA GLY A 173 31.93 -5.98 1.67
C GLY A 173 32.65 -5.36 0.46
N ILE A 174 31.92 -4.97 -0.59
CA ILE A 174 32.47 -4.32 -1.79
C ILE A 174 32.45 -2.80 -1.59
N LYS A 175 33.60 -2.15 -1.76
CA LYS A 175 33.72 -0.68 -1.67
C LYS A 175 33.12 -0.04 -2.93
N MET A 176 32.04 0.70 -2.76
CA MET A 176 31.25 1.31 -3.84
C MET A 176 31.69 2.73 -4.17
N LEU A 177 32.03 3.52 -3.14
CA LEU A 177 32.47 4.91 -3.27
C LEU A 177 33.61 5.17 -2.31
N HIS A 178 34.61 5.93 -2.74
CA HIS A 178 35.76 6.33 -1.94
C HIS A 178 35.78 7.86 -1.78
N THR A 179 35.97 8.33 -0.55
CA THR A 179 36.21 9.75 -0.26
C THR A 179 37.51 9.88 0.52
N VAL A 180 38.36 10.79 0.08
CA VAL A 180 39.66 11.07 0.71
C VAL A 180 39.78 12.56 0.93
N ASP A 181 40.19 12.93 2.13
CA ASP A 181 40.49 14.30 2.49
C ASP A 181 41.80 14.36 3.29
N ARG A 182 42.57 15.43 3.11
CA ARG A 182 43.85 15.66 3.78
C ARG A 182 43.75 16.87 4.67
N TYR A 183 43.94 16.65 5.96
CA TYR A 183 43.93 17.70 6.97
C TYR A 183 45.12 18.66 6.78
N GLN A 184 44.85 19.97 6.71
CA GLN A 184 45.83 21.02 6.48
C GLN A 184 45.78 22.10 7.58
N SER A 185 45.92 21.70 8.84
CA SER A 185 45.99 22.57 10.05
C SER A 185 44.71 23.32 10.45
N ALA A 186 43.65 23.26 9.64
CA ALA A 186 42.30 23.71 9.98
C ALA A 186 41.30 22.60 9.68
N GLU A 187 40.11 22.68 10.28
CA GLU A 187 38.99 21.77 9.99
C GLU A 187 38.61 21.85 8.51
N ASP A 188 38.30 20.69 7.94
CA ASP A 188 37.76 20.58 6.59
C ASP A 188 36.47 19.76 6.59
N GLN A 189 35.72 19.81 5.49
CA GLN A 189 34.47 19.11 5.31
C GLN A 189 34.53 18.21 4.09
N ALA A 190 34.46 16.91 4.33
CA ALA A 190 34.37 15.91 3.27
C ALA A 190 32.95 15.37 3.17
N SER A 191 32.47 15.14 1.94
CA SER A 191 31.18 14.50 1.72
C SER A 191 31.23 13.52 0.57
N GLY A 192 30.24 12.64 0.52
CA GLY A 192 30.06 11.70 -0.57
C GLY A 192 28.64 11.17 -0.58
N ALA A 193 28.15 10.85 -1.78
CA ALA A 193 26.83 10.28 -1.94
C ALA A 193 26.82 9.29 -3.11
N ALA A 194 25.99 8.26 -3.00
CA ALA A 194 25.78 7.29 -4.06
C ALA A 194 24.33 6.80 -4.08
N ILE A 195 23.85 6.51 -5.29
CA ILE A 195 22.60 5.78 -5.51
C ILE A 195 22.95 4.32 -5.73
N LEU A 196 22.36 3.43 -4.94
CA LEU A 196 22.61 1.99 -4.98
C LEU A 196 21.28 1.23 -5.09
N GLU A 197 21.23 0.27 -6.02
CA GLU A 197 20.17 -0.73 -6.03
C GLU A 197 20.48 -1.83 -5.02
N LEU A 198 19.52 -2.14 -4.14
CA LEU A 198 19.66 -3.12 -3.07
C LEU A 198 18.58 -4.20 -3.17
N GLN A 199 19.00 -5.44 -2.91
CA GLN A 199 18.11 -6.57 -2.67
C GLN A 199 17.84 -6.72 -1.18
N ARG A 200 16.77 -7.44 -0.82
CA ARG A 200 16.47 -7.74 0.59
C ARG A 200 17.66 -8.49 1.21
N GLY A 201 18.12 -8.01 2.36
CA GLY A 201 19.25 -8.57 3.09
C GLY A 201 20.60 -7.95 2.74
N ASP A 202 20.69 -7.14 1.67
CA ASP A 202 21.92 -6.37 1.39
C ASP A 202 22.24 -5.45 2.57
N GLU A 203 23.52 -5.40 2.94
CA GLU A 203 24.05 -4.52 3.98
C GLU A 203 24.87 -3.38 3.39
N VAL A 204 24.69 -2.17 3.93
CA VAL A 204 25.46 -0.97 3.54
C VAL A 204 26.04 -0.29 4.77
N TRP A 205 27.30 0.15 4.70
CA TRP A 205 27.95 0.88 5.79
C TRP A 205 29.06 1.82 5.30
N LEU A 206 29.48 2.73 6.17
CA LEU A 206 30.69 3.54 5.98
C LEU A 206 31.85 2.90 6.76
N GLN A 207 33.04 2.83 6.16
CA GLN A 207 34.25 2.36 6.84
C GLN A 207 35.42 3.30 6.63
N ALA A 208 36.24 3.51 7.66
CA ALA A 208 37.55 4.13 7.51
C ALA A 208 38.55 3.09 6.95
N HIS A 209 39.49 3.53 6.12
CA HIS A 209 40.47 2.65 5.48
C HIS A 209 41.89 3.25 5.53
N GLN A 210 42.91 2.39 5.43
CA GLN A 210 44.35 2.74 5.41
C GLN A 210 44.99 3.13 6.77
N GLY A 211 44.41 2.69 7.90
CA GLY A 211 45.08 2.73 9.21
C GLY A 211 44.83 4.01 10.02
N GLU A 212 45.52 4.13 11.16
CA GLU A 212 45.33 5.20 12.17
C GLU A 212 45.69 6.62 11.69
N SER A 213 46.43 6.76 10.59
CA SER A 213 46.74 8.08 10.01
C SER A 213 45.62 8.62 9.11
N PHE A 214 44.62 7.80 8.79
CA PHE A 214 43.51 8.11 7.89
C PHE A 214 42.12 7.94 8.54
N ASN A 215 42.03 8.13 9.87
CA ASN A 215 40.78 8.03 10.63
C ASN A 215 40.33 9.36 11.27
N GLY A 216 40.66 10.51 10.68
CA GLY A 216 40.34 11.85 11.19
C GLY A 216 38.86 12.26 11.20
N LEU A 217 37.93 11.30 11.27
CA LEU A 217 36.50 11.57 11.40
C LEU A 217 36.24 12.11 12.81
N PHE A 218 35.62 13.28 12.88
CA PHE A 218 35.46 14.02 14.12
C PHE A 218 34.00 14.36 14.44
N ALA A 219 33.71 14.46 15.73
CA ALA A 219 32.44 14.94 16.28
C ALA A 219 32.64 15.33 17.75
N ASP A 220 31.96 16.38 18.19
CA ASP A 220 31.89 16.78 19.59
C ASP A 220 30.57 17.50 19.93
N GLY A 221 30.59 18.54 20.76
CA GLY A 221 29.40 19.30 21.11
C GLY A 221 28.93 20.24 20.00
N ASP A 222 29.85 20.69 19.15
CA ASP A 222 29.60 21.68 18.09
C ASP A 222 29.87 21.12 16.69
N ASP A 223 30.61 20.01 16.57
CA ASP A 223 30.91 19.34 15.31
C ASP A 223 30.15 18.02 15.09
N ASP A 224 29.72 17.81 13.85
CA ASP A 224 29.01 16.61 13.41
C ASP A 224 29.73 15.87 12.28
N THR A 225 29.69 14.54 12.35
CA THR A 225 29.93 13.65 11.20
C THR A 225 28.71 12.75 11.08
N THR A 226 28.05 12.77 9.93
CA THR A 226 26.76 12.13 9.70
C THR A 226 26.78 11.11 8.57
N PHE A 227 25.89 10.13 8.67
CA PHE A 227 25.61 9.15 7.63
C PHE A 227 24.09 8.93 7.55
N SER A 228 23.55 9.08 6.35
CA SER A 228 22.11 8.95 6.10
C SER A 228 21.86 8.11 4.86
N GLY A 229 20.72 7.44 4.84
CA GLY A 229 20.25 6.75 3.65
C GLY A 229 18.75 6.50 3.68
N PHE A 230 18.14 6.48 2.49
CA PHE A 230 16.70 6.28 2.35
C PHE A 230 16.33 5.67 1.00
N LEU A 231 15.20 4.97 0.99
CA LEU A 231 14.60 4.39 -0.21
C LEU A 231 14.04 5.50 -1.10
N LEU A 232 14.51 5.56 -2.35
CA LEU A 232 13.96 6.44 -3.39
C LEU A 232 12.81 5.75 -4.12
N PHE A 233 13.07 4.54 -4.64
CA PHE A 233 12.13 3.79 -5.45
C PHE A 233 12.08 2.35 -4.96
N GLY A 234 10.98 1.98 -4.30
CA GLY A 234 10.75 0.60 -3.91
C GLY A 234 10.35 -0.25 -5.11
N SER A 235 10.93 -1.43 -5.23
CA SER A 235 10.41 -2.45 -6.14
C SER A 235 9.04 -2.87 -5.61
N LEU A 236 7.97 -2.40 -6.25
CA LEU A 236 6.67 -3.00 -6.06
C LEU A 236 6.82 -4.43 -6.54
N LEU A 237 6.75 -5.39 -5.62
CA LEU A 237 6.42 -6.75 -5.99
C LEU A 237 5.07 -6.65 -6.71
N HIS A 238 5.11 -6.61 -8.04
CA HIS A 238 3.97 -7.05 -8.83
C HIS A 238 3.65 -8.44 -8.26
N LYS A 239 2.54 -8.56 -7.55
CA LYS A 239 1.84 -9.84 -7.53
C LYS A 239 1.54 -10.11 -8.99
N GLU A 240 2.42 -10.82 -9.68
CA GLU A 240 2.02 -11.62 -10.82
C GLU A 240 0.82 -12.41 -10.33
N VAL A 241 -0.33 -12.08 -10.89
CA VAL A 241 -1.46 -13.00 -10.92
C VAL A 241 -1.01 -14.09 -11.89
N SER A 242 -0.17 -14.99 -11.41
CA SER A 242 0.08 -16.26 -12.08
C SER A 242 -1.17 -17.11 -11.94
N GLU A 243 -1.63 -17.58 -13.10
CA GLU A 243 -2.56 -18.70 -13.31
C GLU A 243 -4.04 -18.49 -12.97
N VAL A 244 -4.80 -18.07 -13.98
CA VAL A 244 -6.02 -18.81 -14.36
C VAL A 244 -5.92 -19.11 -15.86
N PHE A 245 -5.12 -20.12 -16.19
CA PHE A 245 -5.42 -20.97 -17.34
C PHE A 245 -6.25 -22.13 -16.82
N PHE A 246 -7.45 -22.27 -17.37
CA PHE A 246 -8.26 -23.46 -17.72
C PHE A 246 -9.75 -23.10 -17.66
#